data_AF-A0A6V7HUM8-F1
#
_entry.id   AF-A0A6V7HUM8-F1
#
_cell.length_a   1.000
_cell.length_b   1.000
_cell.length_c   1.000
_cell.angle_alpha   90.00
_cell.angle_beta   90.00
_cell.angle_gamma   90.00
#
_symmetry.space_group_name_H-M   'P 1'
#
loop_
_entity.id
_entity.type
_entity.pdbx_description
1 polymer ?
#
loop_
_entity_poly.entity_id
_entity_poly.type
_entity_poly.pdbx_seq_one_letter_code
_entity_poly.pdbx_strand_id
1 'polypeptide(L)' 'STADYISANTLIDESSGLHLSGLRCVTVLIGAYSKSTGLPVLGVVNQPFYTCQGS' A
#
# COMPACT_ATOMS: atom_id res chain seq x y z
N SER A 1 2.29 6.22 3.15
CA SER A 1 3.58 6.70 3.72
C SER A 1 3.67 6.33 5.21
N THR A 2 4.85 6.30 5.84
CA THR A 2 4.97 6.14 7.32
C THR A 2 4.13 7.18 8.07
N ALA A 3 3.97 8.36 7.48
CA ALA A 3 3.05 9.39 7.97
C ALA A 3 1.58 8.93 8.02
N ASP A 4 1.11 8.14 7.06
CA ASP A 4 -0.26 7.57 7.05
C ASP A 4 -0.43 6.45 8.07
N TYR A 5 0.63 5.70 8.35
CA TYR A 5 0.64 4.70 9.41
C TYR A 5 0.52 5.33 10.80
N ILE A 6 1.25 6.42 11.07
CA ILE A 6 1.29 7.08 12.38
C ILE A 6 0.06 7.97 12.60
N SER A 7 -0.41 8.67 11.57
CA SER A 7 -1.51 9.64 11.72
C SER A 7 -2.89 8.99 11.81
N ALA A 8 -3.06 7.75 11.35
CA ALA A 8 -4.33 7.02 11.29
C ALA A 8 -5.51 7.82 10.68
N ASN A 9 -5.21 8.88 9.92
CA ASN A 9 -6.19 9.83 9.42
C ASN A 9 -6.71 9.35 8.06
N THR A 10 -8.02 9.09 7.95
CA THR A 10 -8.62 8.57 6.71
C THR A 10 -9.18 9.73 5.89
N LEU A 11 -8.56 10.03 4.74
CA LEU A 11 -9.11 10.94 3.74
C LEU A 11 -9.48 10.12 2.51
N ILE A 12 -10.75 10.15 2.13
CA ILE A 12 -11.29 9.49 0.95
C ILE A 12 -11.61 10.58 -0.06
N ASP A 13 -11.15 10.41 -1.30
CA ASP A 13 -11.65 11.20 -2.41
C ASP A 13 -13.00 10.64 -2.85
N GLU A 14 -14.06 11.32 -2.44
CA GLU A 14 -15.46 10.97 -2.75
C GLU A 14 -15.74 10.93 -4.27
N SER A 15 -14.89 11.54 -5.11
CA SER A 15 -15.09 11.60 -6.56
C SER A 15 -14.56 10.37 -7.33
N SER A 16 -13.52 9.72 -6.81
CA SER A 16 -12.88 8.55 -7.44
C SER A 16 -12.96 7.27 -6.61
N GLY A 17 -13.41 7.37 -5.35
CA GLY A 17 -13.38 6.27 -4.38
C GLY A 17 -11.96 5.89 -3.92
N LEU A 18 -10.96 6.69 -4.30
CA LEU A 18 -9.57 6.46 -3.92
C LEU A 18 -9.31 6.99 -2.51
N HIS A 19 -8.73 6.15 -1.65
CA HIS A 19 -8.25 6.60 -0.35
C HIS A 19 -6.96 7.40 -0.58
N LEU A 20 -7.01 8.70 -0.30
CA LEU A 20 -5.88 9.62 -0.49
C LEU A 20 -4.94 9.62 0.72
N SER A 21 -5.41 9.22 1.90
CA SER A 21 -4.57 9.06 3.09
C SER A 21 -5.15 8.05 4.09
N GLY A 22 -4.31 7.63 5.05
CA GLY A 22 -4.69 6.75 6.16
C GLY A 22 -4.20 5.31 6.00
N LEU A 23 -4.60 4.43 6.92
CA LEU A 23 -4.06 3.05 7.03
C LEU A 23 -4.22 2.23 5.73
N ARG A 24 -5.21 2.57 4.90
CA ARG A 24 -5.44 1.94 3.58
C ARG A 24 -4.34 2.24 2.54
N CYS A 25 -3.59 3.33 2.73
CA CYS A 25 -2.46 3.71 1.87
C CYS A 25 -1.13 3.05 2.32
N VAL A 26 -1.17 2.19 3.36
CA VAL A 26 0.00 1.46 3.83
C VAL A 26 0.12 0.16 3.03
N THR A 27 1.25 0.00 2.35
CA THR A 27 1.62 -1.21 1.62
C THR A 27 2.92 -1.76 2.17
N VAL A 28 3.00 -3.07 2.34
CA VAL A 28 4.26 -3.79 2.49
C VAL A 28 4.74 -4.17 1.10
N LEU A 29 5.91 -3.66 0.71
CA LEU A 29 6.55 -3.92 -0.58
C LEU A 29 7.79 -4.79 -0.35
N ILE A 30 7.81 -5.97 -0.96
CA ILE A 30 8.98 -6.87 -0.93
C ILE A 30 9.42 -7.09 -2.36
N GLY A 31 10.65 -6.69 -2.69
CA GLY A 31 11.24 -6.88 -4.02
C GLY A 31 12.44 -7.82 -3.97
N ALA A 32 12.55 -8.70 -4.97
CA ALA A 32 13.73 -9.52 -5.21
C ALA A 32 14.30 -9.18 -6.59
N TYR A 33 15.63 -9.05 -6.66
CA TYR A 33 16.35 -8.75 -7.89
C TYR A 33 17.56 -9.67 -8.05
N SER A 34 17.98 -9.89 -9.29
CA SER A 34 19.17 -10.65 -9.61
C SER A 34 20.41 -9.82 -9.34
N LYS A 35 21.27 -10.28 -8.43
CA LYS A 35 22.50 -9.55 -8.07
C LYS A 35 23.49 -9.41 -9.22
N SER A 36 23.51 -10.36 -10.15
CA SER A 36 24.45 -10.36 -11.28
C SER A 36 24.04 -9.41 -12.39
N THR A 37 22.74 -9.19 -12.60
CA THR A 37 22.21 -8.37 -13.70
C THR A 37 21.60 -7.05 -13.24
N GLY A 38 21.27 -6.94 -11.95
CA GLY A 38 20.50 -5.82 -11.39
C GLY A 38 19.01 -5.86 -11.72
N LEU A 39 18.53 -6.83 -12.51
CA LEU A 39 17.15 -6.88 -12.98
C LEU A 39 16.19 -7.43 -11.93
N PRO A 40 14.97 -6.87 -11.81
CA PRO A 40 13.94 -7.38 -10.90
C PRO A 40 13.51 -8.78 -11.32
N VAL A 41 13.30 -9.65 -10.33
CA VAL A 41 12.90 -11.05 -10.53
C VAL A 41 11.48 -11.29 -9.99
N LEU A 42 11.14 -10.67 -8.86
CA LEU A 42 9.84 -10.80 -8.21
C LEU A 42 9.51 -9.55 -7.40
N GLY A 43 8.22 -9.20 -7.32
CA GLY A 43 7.69 -8.23 -6.38
C GLY A 43 6.45 -8.76 -5.67
N VAL A 44 6.32 -8.48 -4.39
CA VAL A 44 5.12 -8.73 -3.57
C VAL A 44 4.60 -7.40 -3.07
N VAL A 45 3.29 -7.19 -3.23
CA VAL A 45 2.55 -6.04 -2.71
C VAL A 45 1.47 -6.56 -1.79
N ASN A 46 1.49 -6.14 -0.52
CA ASN A 46 0.47 -6.48 0.45
C ASN A 46 -0.11 -5.20 1.07
N GLN A 47 -1.44 -5.07 1.08
CA GLN A 47 -2.16 -3.98 1.73
C GLN A 47 -2.80 -4.51 3.03
N PRO A 48 -2.08 -4.49 4.16
CA PRO A 48 -2.51 -5.16 5.40
C PRO A 48 -3.81 -4.61 6.00
N PHE A 49 -4.16 -3.36 5.72
CA PHE A 49 -5.36 -2.72 6.28
C PHE A 49 -6.53 -2.67 5.30
N TYR A 50 -6.54 -3.56 4.30
CA TYR A 50 -7.70 -3.72 3.42
C TYR A 50 -8.80 -4.52 4.14
N THR A 51 -9.81 -3.83 4.64
CA THR A 51 -11.13 -4.38 4.96
C THR A 51 -11.99 -4.50 3.69
N CYS A 52 -12.47 -5.70 3.39
CA CYS A 52 -13.63 -5.86 2.50
C CYS A 52 -14.85 -5.29 3.23
N GLN A 53 -15.30 -4.07 2.92
CA GLN A 53 -16.64 -3.64 3.32
C GLN A 53 -17.64 -4.34 2.41
N GLY A 54 -18.11 -5.50 2.88
CA GLY A 54 -19.09 -6.34 2.21
C GLY A 54 -19.81 -7.22 3.22
N SER A 55 -20.70 -6.61 4.00
CA SER A 55 -21.87 -7.22 4.65
C SER A 55 -22.82 -6.11 5.09
#